data_AF-A0A7Z0SXU6-F1
#
_entry.id   AF-A0A7Z0SXU6-F1
#
_cell.length_a   1.000
_cell.length_b   1.000
_cell.length_c   1.000
_cell.angle_alpha   90.00
_cell.angle_beta   90.00
_cell.angle_gamma   90.00
#
_symmetry.space_group_name_H-M   'P 1'
#
loop_
_entity.id
_entity.type
_entity.pdbx_description
1 polymer ?
#
loop_
_entity_poly.entity_id
_entity_poly.type
_entity_poly.pdbx_seq_one_letter_code
_entity_poly.pdbx_strand_id
1 'polypeptide(L)'
;MLALLERWVDLSDDEDDVSPWSSGPLMDEASGSFVYFTMRFSVCKEVSAAAAQIAVDHGLICYDPQWERLRPTADELAACR
;
A
#
# COMPACT_ATOMS: atom_id res chain seq x y z
N MET A 1 4.81 -4.72 5.92
CA MET A 1 4.41 -3.52 6.66
C MET A 1 5.54 -2.52 6.84
N LEU A 2 6.69 -2.92 7.40
CA LEU A 2 7.79 -1.98 7.70
C LEU A 2 8.19 -1.11 6.49
N ALA A 3 8.33 -1.69 5.30
CA ALA A 3 8.64 -0.95 4.08
C ALA A 3 7.59 0.12 3.69
N LEU A 4 6.32 -0.05 4.07
CA LEU A 4 5.30 1.00 3.89
C LEU A 4 5.49 2.12 4.91
N LEU A 5 5.76 1.77 6.17
CA LEU A 5 5.96 2.72 7.27
C LEU A 5 7.29 3.49 7.18
N GLU A 6 8.29 2.96 6.47
CA GLU A 6 9.51 3.69 6.12
C GLU A 6 9.25 4.86 5.17
N ARG A 7 8.16 4.79 4.38
CA ARG A 7 7.82 5.79 3.36
C ARG A 7 6.68 6.70 3.78
N TRP A 8 5.74 6.21 4.58
CA TRP A 8 4.57 6.96 5.01
C TRP A 8 4.29 6.76 6.49
N VAL A 9 4.00 7.86 7.19
CA VAL A 9 3.62 7.83 8.60
C VAL A 9 2.36 6.99 8.82
N ASP A 10 2.35 6.24 9.92
CA ASP A 10 1.16 5.49 10.36
C ASP A 10 0.02 6.48 10.69
N LEU A 11 -1.23 6.07 10.50
CA LEU A 11 -2.37 6.91 10.85
C LEU A 11 -2.48 7.16 12.37
N SER A 12 -2.04 6.22 13.21
CA SER A 12 -2.05 6.39 14.67
C SER A 12 -1.08 7.48 15.16
N ASP A 13 -0.06 7.76 14.36
CA ASP A 13 1.05 8.67 14.69
C ASP A 13 1.00 9.96 13.84
N ASP A 14 -0.08 10.16 13.08
CA ASP A 14 -0.20 11.24 12.10
C ASP A 14 -0.77 12.54 12.72
N GLU A 15 0.11 13.37 13.27
CA GLU A 15 -0.26 14.69 13.83
C GLU A 15 -0.56 15.74 12.75
N ASP A 16 0.06 15.61 11.57
CA ASP A 16 0.02 16.61 10.48
C ASP A 16 -1.01 16.29 9.37
N ASP A 17 -1.82 15.25 9.54
CA ASP A 17 -2.83 14.77 8.58
C ASP A 17 -2.25 14.36 7.19
N VAL A 18 -0.99 13.90 7.18
CA VAL A 18 -0.24 13.55 5.97
C VAL A 18 -0.21 12.05 5.69
N SER A 19 -0.70 11.21 6.61
CA SER A 19 -0.78 9.77 6.41
C SER A 19 -1.67 9.45 5.21
N PRO A 20 -1.21 8.59 4.28
CA PRO A 20 -2.05 8.16 3.19
C PRO A 20 -3.08 7.12 3.63
N TRP A 21 -2.98 6.56 4.84
CA TRP A 21 -3.83 5.48 5.30
C TRP A 21 -5.19 6.02 5.76
N SER A 22 -6.24 5.21 5.57
CA SER A 22 -7.59 5.52 6.07
C SER A 22 -8.01 4.64 7.26
N SER A 23 -7.14 3.71 7.65
CA SER A 23 -7.25 2.89 8.85
C SER A 23 -5.86 2.69 9.43
N GLY A 24 -5.79 2.50 10.74
CA GLY A 24 -4.56 2.24 11.45
C GLY A 24 -4.79 1.72 12.87
N PRO A 25 -3.73 1.21 13.52
CA PRO A 25 -2.36 1.19 13.02
C PRO A 25 -2.13 0.14 11.92
N LEU A 26 -1.30 0.45 10.94
CA LEU A 26 -1.07 -0.37 9.74
C LEU A 26 -0.52 -1.76 10.10
N MET A 27 0.21 -1.87 11.21
CA MET A 27 0.73 -3.15 11.72
C MET A 27 -0.40 -4.12 12.11
N ASP A 28 -1.52 -3.61 12.61
CA ASP A 28 -2.64 -4.42 13.08
C ASP A 28 -3.54 -4.91 11.93
N GLU A 29 -3.35 -4.35 10.72
CA GLU A 29 -4.06 -4.75 9.50
C GLU A 29 -3.52 -6.08 8.90
N ALA A 30 -2.49 -6.67 9.51
CA ALA A 30 -2.05 -8.03 9.20
C ALA A 30 -2.94 -9.07 9.86
N SER A 31 -3.45 -10.00 9.06
CA SER A 31 -4.17 -11.18 9.54
C SER A 31 -3.60 -12.43 8.88
N GLY A 32 -2.80 -13.18 9.63
CA GLY A 32 -2.14 -14.39 9.15
C GLY A 32 -1.16 -14.10 8.02
N SER A 33 -1.35 -14.72 6.86
CA SER A 33 -0.49 -14.55 5.68
C SER A 33 -0.93 -13.43 4.74
N PHE A 34 -1.89 -12.59 5.17
CA PHE A 34 -2.45 -11.52 4.37
C PHE A 34 -2.40 -10.19 5.14
N VAL A 35 -2.27 -9.11 4.40
CA VAL A 35 -2.35 -7.74 4.93
C VAL A 35 -3.38 -6.99 4.12
N TYR A 36 -4.36 -6.40 4.80
CA TYR A 36 -5.40 -5.59 4.17
C TYR A 36 -5.33 -4.15 4.66
N PHE A 37 -4.71 -3.26 3.89
CA PHE A 37 -4.67 -1.85 4.26
C PHE A 37 -5.52 -1.01 3.32
N THR A 38 -6.09 0.06 3.87
CA THR A 38 -6.91 1.03 3.14
C THR A 38 -6.21 2.38 3.11
N MET A 39 -6.47 3.17 2.06
CA MET A 39 -5.82 4.46 1.85
C MET A 39 -6.83 5.52 1.44
N ARG A 40 -6.49 6.78 1.72
CA ARG A 40 -7.27 7.96 1.36
C ARG A 40 -7.41 8.07 -0.15
N PHE A 41 -8.63 8.38 -0.60
CA PHE A 41 -8.94 8.49 -2.02
C PHE A 41 -8.11 9.57 -2.75
N SER A 42 -7.76 10.66 -2.08
CA SER A 42 -7.00 11.77 -2.65
C SER A 42 -5.61 11.37 -3.16
N VAL A 43 -5.00 10.36 -2.54
CA VAL A 43 -3.63 9.89 -2.84
C VAL A 43 -3.57 8.44 -3.31
N CYS A 44 -4.72 7.78 -3.46
CA CYS A 44 -4.77 6.33 -3.67
C CYS A 44 -4.05 5.85 -4.93
N LYS A 45 -4.06 6.63 -6.01
CA LYS A 45 -3.41 6.24 -7.28
C LYS A 45 -1.89 6.08 -7.13
N GLU A 46 -1.25 7.01 -6.44
CA GLU A 46 0.20 6.97 -6.22
C GLU A 46 0.55 5.91 -5.17
N VAL A 47 -0.16 5.94 -4.05
CA VAL A 47 0.13 5.07 -2.91
C VAL A 47 -0.13 3.62 -3.25
N SER A 48 -1.21 3.28 -3.97
CA SER A 48 -1.49 1.89 -4.36
C SER A 48 -0.48 1.34 -5.35
N ALA A 49 -0.02 2.14 -6.32
CA ALA A 49 1.02 1.74 -7.27
C ALA A 49 2.35 1.48 -6.55
N ALA A 50 2.77 2.40 -5.68
CA ALA A 50 3.99 2.25 -4.91
C ALA A 50 3.91 1.09 -3.90
N ALA A 51 2.78 0.89 -3.23
CA ALA A 51 2.57 -0.25 -2.33
C ALA A 51 2.59 -1.60 -3.07
N ALA A 52 2.03 -1.66 -4.28
CA ALA A 52 2.12 -2.84 -5.14
C ALA A 52 3.57 -3.13 -5.57
N GLN A 53 4.36 -2.09 -5.85
CA GLN A 53 5.79 -2.25 -6.17
C GLN A 53 6.56 -2.79 -4.95
N ILE A 54 6.33 -2.22 -3.77
CA ILE A 54 6.91 -2.74 -2.51
C ILE A 54 6.50 -4.20 -2.29
N ALA A 55 5.24 -4.56 -2.55
CA ALA A 55 4.81 -5.95 -2.42
C ALA A 55 5.64 -6.90 -3.30
N VAL A 56 5.80 -6.59 -4.60
CA VAL A 56 6.57 -7.47 -5.50
C VAL A 56 8.06 -7.52 -5.14
N ASP A 57 8.65 -6.41 -4.70
CA ASP A 57 10.06 -6.35 -4.26
C ASP A 57 10.32 -7.25 -3.04
N HIS A 58 9.27 -7.47 -2.23
CA HIS A 58 9.29 -8.36 -1.08
C HIS A 58 8.75 -9.78 -1.37
N GLY A 59 8.51 -10.12 -2.65
CA GLY A 59 8.02 -11.44 -3.05
C GLY A 59 6.55 -11.70 -2.69
N LEU A 60 5.78 -10.64 -2.44
CA LEU A 60 4.36 -10.69 -2.15
C LEU A 60 3.53 -10.44 -3.41
N ILE A 61 2.26 -10.86 -3.35
CA ILE A 61 1.27 -10.60 -4.39
C ILE A 61 0.33 -9.52 -3.87
N CYS A 62 0.14 -8.44 -4.66
CA CYS A 62 -0.84 -7.41 -4.36
C CYS A 62 -2.09 -7.63 -5.21
N TYR A 63 -3.26 -7.79 -4.57
CA TYR A 63 -4.56 -7.78 -5.24
C TYR A 63 -5.26 -6.47 -4.93
N ASP A 64 -5.66 -5.73 -5.97
CA ASP A 64 -6.43 -4.49 -5.83
C ASP A 64 -7.92 -4.79 -6.03
N PRO A 65 -8.75 -4.71 -4.97
CA PRO A 65 -10.18 -5.01 -5.06
C PRO A 65 -10.97 -3.96 -5.86
N GLN A 66 -10.46 -2.73 -6.04
CA GLN A 66 -11.12 -1.70 -6.84
C GLN A 66 -10.91 -1.94 -8.34
N TRP A 67 -9.77 -2.53 -8.71
CA TRP A 67 -9.43 -2.84 -10.10
C TRP A 67 -9.69 -4.30 -10.49
N GLU A 68 -10.07 -5.11 -9.50
CA GLU A 68 -10.31 -6.55 -9.59
C GLU A 68 -9.16 -7.31 -10.27
N ARG A 69 -7.91 -6.97 -9.91
CA ARG A 69 -6.72 -7.57 -10.54
C ARG A 69 -5.49 -7.58 -9.65
N LEU A 70 -4.51 -8.39 -10.05
CA LEU A 70 -3.18 -8.41 -9.45
C LEU A 70 -2.33 -7.23 -9.92
N ARG A 71 -1.46 -6.78 -9.02
CA ARG A 71 -0.60 -5.60 -9.15
C ARG A 71 0.84 -5.92 -8.72
N PRO A 72 1.86 -5.24 -9.30
CA PRO A 72 1.74 -4.26 -10.36
C PRO A 72 1.33 -4.88 -11.69
N THR A 73 0.62 -4.13 -12.53
CA THR A 73 0.30 -4.54 -13.91
C THR A 73 1.54 -4.54 -14.80
N ALA A 74 1.45 -5.14 -15.98
CA ALA A 74 2.55 -5.13 -16.96
C ALA A 74 2.99 -3.70 -17.32
N ASP A 75 2.03 -2.77 -17.43
CA ASP A 75 2.30 -1.37 -17.74
C ASP A 75 3.04 -0.66 -16.59
N GLU A 76 2.70 -0.97 -15.33
CA GLU A 76 3.40 -0.42 -14.17
C GLU A 76 4.83 -0.93 -14.06
N LEU A 77 5.04 -2.23 -14.33
CA LEU A 77 6.39 -2.82 -14.39
C LEU A 77 7.22 -2.29 -15.57
N ALA A 78 6.58 -1.79 -16.63
CA ALA A 78 7.25 -1.15 -17.74
C ALA A 78 7.62 0.30 -17.41
N ALA A 79 6.79 1.02 -16.65
CA ALA A 79 7.05 2.40 -16.24
C ALA A 79 8.14 2.55 -15.17
N CYS A 80 8.44 1.49 -14.40
CA CYS A 80 9.52 1.47 -13.42
C CYS A 80 10.92 1.13 -14.00
N ARG A 81 11.03 0.80 -15.29
CA ARG A 81 12.29 0.44 -15.97
C ARG A 81 12.80 1.59 -16.84
#